data_AF-A0A9D8A6W3-F1
#
_entry.id   AF-A0A9D8A6W3-F1
#
_cell.length_a   1.000
_cell.length_b   1.000
_cell.length_c   1.000
_cell.angle_alpha   90.00
_cell.angle_beta   90.00
_cell.angle_gamma   90.00
#
_symmetry.space_group_name_H-M   'P 1'
#
loop_
_entity.id
_entity.type
_entity.pdbx_description
1 polymer ?
#
loop_
_entity_poly.entity_id
_entity_poly.type
_entity_poly.pdbx_seq_one_letter_code
_entity_poly.pdbx_strand_id
1 'polypeptide(L)' 'KGMNRDEVVDYMVARYGDFVVYNPPLKSSTFLLWFGPFVLLILILWMLYRQFRKPPVADEAEQQTAKKAKDLLSD' A
#
# COMPACT_ATOMS: atom_id res chain seq x y z
N LYS A 1 -5.97 -35.67 34.07
CA LYS A 1 -6.23 -34.21 33.93
C LYS A 1 -6.08 -33.89 32.45
N GLY A 2 -7.16 -33.60 31.73
CA GLY A 2 -7.08 -33.21 30.32
C GLY A 2 -6.55 -31.78 30.26
N MET A 3 -5.47 -31.55 29.51
CA MET A 3 -5.00 -30.20 29.24
C MET A 3 -5.95 -29.56 28.24
N ASN A 4 -6.31 -28.30 28.48
CA ASN A 4 -7.05 -27.52 27.50
C ASN A 4 -6.16 -27.31 26.25
N ARG A 5 -6.76 -27.13 25.06
CA ARG A 5 -6.01 -26.95 23.81
C ARG A 5 -4.96 -25.84 23.94
N ASP A 6 -5.31 -24.75 24.61
CA ASP A 6 -4.41 -23.60 24.80
C ASP A 6 -3.22 -23.94 25.69
N GLU A 7 -3.41 -24.74 26.75
CA GLU A 7 -2.32 -25.18 27.63
C GLU A 7 -1.34 -26.12 26.89
N VAL A 8 -1.85 -26.97 26.00
CA VAL A 8 -1.01 -27.84 25.17
C VAL A 8 -0.18 -27.01 24.20
N VAL A 9 -0.79 -25.99 23.58
CA VAL A 9 -0.10 -25.07 22.67
C VAL A 9 0.99 -24.30 23.42
N ASP A 10 0.69 -23.74 24.59
CA ASP A 10 1.66 -23.01 25.41
C ASP A 10 2.82 -23.91 25.86
N TYR A 11 2.54 -25.14 26.27
CA TYR A 11 3.58 -26.10 26.64
C TYR A 11 4.48 -26.47 25.44
N MET A 12 3.89 -26.66 24.25
CA MET A 12 4.63 -26.94 23.02
C MET A 12 5.49 -25.73 22.62
N VAL A 13 4.95 -24.51 22.68
CA VAL A 13 5.69 -23.28 22.39
C VAL A 13 6.83 -23.07 23.39
N ALA A 14 6.61 -23.31 24.67
CA ALA A 14 7.63 -23.16 25.70
C ALA A 14 8.81 -24.12 25.52
N ARG A 15 8.59 -25.32 24.96
CA ARG A 15 9.63 -26.35 24.80
C ARG A 15 10.28 -26.37 23.42
N TYR A 16 9.53 -26.03 22.36
CA TYR A 16 9.98 -26.16 20.98
C TYR A 16 9.96 -24.83 20.21
N GLY A 17 9.50 -23.75 20.84
CA GLY A 17 9.41 -22.42 20.24
C GLY A 17 8.12 -22.18 19.45
N ASP A 18 7.95 -20.94 19.01
CA ASP A 18 6.74 -20.47 18.30
C ASP A 18 6.49 -21.18 16.95
N PHE A 19 7.49 -21.84 16.37
CA PHE A 19 7.42 -22.47 15.03
C PHE A 19 6.71 -23.83 15.01
N VAL A 20 6.42 -24.41 16.17
CA VAL A 20 5.68 -25.69 16.26
C VAL A 20 4.19 -25.51 16.02
N VAL A 21 3.69 -24.29 16.17
CA VAL A 21 2.30 -23.95 15.87
C VAL A 21 2.19 -23.56 14.40
N TYR A 22 1.36 -24.27 13.64
CA TYR A 22 1.15 -24.05 12.20
C TYR A 22 0.53 -22.68 11.86
N ASN A 23 -0.01 -21.98 12.86
CA ASN A 23 -0.56 -20.65 12.72
C ASN A 23 0.48 -19.62 13.18
N PRO A 24 1.21 -18.95 12.27
CA PRO A 24 2.11 -17.88 12.65
C PRO A 24 1.28 -16.78 13.31
N PRO A 25 1.49 -16.49 14.61
CA PRO A 25 0.75 -15.43 15.27
C PRO A 25 1.04 -14.08 14.61
N LEU A 26 0.05 -13.19 14.63
CA LEU A 26 0.21 -11.80 14.24
C LEU A 26 1.08 -11.10 15.29
N LYS A 27 2.40 -11.31 15.22
CA LYS A 27 3.41 -10.61 16.02
C LYS A 27 3.89 -9.39 15.24
N SER A 28 4.42 -8.38 15.93
CA SER A 28 4.96 -7.17 15.29
C SER A 28 5.99 -7.47 14.22
N SER A 29 6.76 -8.57 14.36
CA SER A 29 7.76 -9.01 13.38
C SER A 29 7.14 -9.56 12.08
N THR A 30 5.97 -10.20 12.14
CA THR A 30 5.28 -10.70 10.93
C THR A 30 4.40 -9.63 10.31
N PHE A 31 4.04 -8.58 11.05
CA PHE A 31 3.20 -7.48 10.57
C PHE A 31 3.73 -6.85 9.27
N LEU A 32 5.03 -6.63 9.16
CA LEU A 32 5.62 -6.08 7.93
C LEU A 32 5.44 -7.00 6.72
N LEU A 33 5.50 -8.32 6.91
CA LEU A 33 5.26 -9.30 5.86
C LEU A 33 3.81 -9.28 5.40
N TRP A 34 2.86 -9.15 6.34
CA TRP A 34 1.43 -9.11 6.04
C TRP A 34 1.01 -7.79 5.39
N PHE A 35 1.52 -6.65 5.86
CA PHE A 35 1.10 -5.32 5.40
C PHE A 35 1.96 -4.74 4.29
N GLY A 36 3.17 -5.27 4.06
CA GLY A 36 4.09 -4.82 3.02
C GLY A 36 3.46 -4.71 1.62
N PRO A 37 2.72 -5.73 1.13
CA PRO A 37 2.05 -5.67 -0.17
C PRO A 37 1.03 -4.52 -0.28
N PHE A 38 0.28 -4.24 0.79
CA PHE A 38 -0.72 -3.18 0.80
C PHE A 38 -0.07 -1.79 0.80
N VAL A 39 1.03 -1.61 1.55
CA VAL A 39 1.80 -0.37 1.54
C VAL A 39 2.34 -0.08 0.14
N LEU A 40 2.93 -1.08 -0.53
CA LEU A 40 3.39 -0.95 -1.91
C LEU A 40 2.26 -0.59 -2.87
N LEU A 41 1.11 -1.25 -2.74
CA LEU A 41 -0.06 -0.97 -3.57
C LEU A 41 -0.55 0.47 -3.39
N ILE A 42 -0.62 0.98 -2.16
CA ILE A 42 -0.98 2.36 -1.87
C ILE A 42 0.01 3.35 -2.49
N LEU A 43 1.32 3.07 -2.37
CA LEU A 43 2.36 3.92 -2.97
C LEU A 43 2.25 4.00 -4.49
N ILE A 44 2.01 2.87 -5.15
CA ILE A 44 1.82 2.81 -6.61
C ILE A 44 0.56 3.59 -7.01
N LEU A 45 -0.58 3.33 -6.36
CA LEU A 45 -1.82 4.05 -6.63
C LEU A 45 -1.66 5.56 -6.42
N TRP A 46 -0.97 5.98 -5.36
CA TRP A 46 -0.70 7.38 -5.08
C TRP A 46 0.17 8.03 -6.15
N MET A 47 1.22 7.34 -6.60
CA MET A 47 2.10 7.82 -7.66
C MET A 47 1.35 7.95 -8.99
N LEU A 48 0.56 6.94 -9.37
CA LEU A 48 -0.30 6.99 -10.55
C LEU A 48 -1.30 8.14 -10.45
N TYR A 49 -2.01 8.26 -9.33
CA TYR A 49 -2.97 9.34 -9.11
C TYR A 49 -2.32 10.73 -9.25
N ARG A 50 -1.11 10.91 -8.71
CA ARG A 50 -0.35 12.16 -8.84
C ARG A 50 0.06 12.40 -10.30
N GLN A 51 0.43 11.37 -11.04
CA GLN A 51 0.81 11.49 -12.44
C GLN A 51 -0.37 11.80 -13.37
N PHE A 52 -1.55 11.25 -13.08
CA PHE A 52 -2.76 11.51 -13.84
C PHE A 52 -3.44 12.83 -13.46
N ARG A 53 -3.11 13.42 -12.31
CA ARG A 53 -3.48 14.80 -12.00
C ARG A 53 -2.50 15.75 -12.67
N LYS A 54 -2.77 16.10 -13.94
CA LYS A 54 -2.22 17.33 -14.52
C LYS A 54 -2.56 18.50 -13.58
N PRO A 55 -1.59 19.36 -13.20
CA PRO A 55 -1.92 20.55 -12.45
C PRO A 55 -2.87 21.43 -13.29
N PRO A 56 -3.90 22.06 -12.70
CA PRO A 56 -4.81 22.97 -13.42
C PRO A 56 -4.08 24.05 -14.23
N VAL A 57 -2.89 24.43 -13.76
CA VAL A 57 -1.97 25.38 -14.41
C VAL A 57 -1.51 24.91 -15.80
N ALA A 58 -1.37 23.61 -16.03
CA ALA A 58 -0.99 23.07 -17.34
C ALA A 58 -2.15 23.20 -18.36
N ASP A 59 -3.39 22.97 -17.92
CA ASP A 59 -4.57 23.13 -18.78
C ASP A 59 -4.84 24.60 -19.12
N GLU A 60 -4.64 25.53 -18.18
CA GLU A 60 -4.81 26.97 -18.43
C GLU A 60 -3.76 27.53 -19.40
N ALA A 61 -2.50 27.12 -19.27
CA ALA A 61 -1.41 27.52 -20.16
C ALA A 61 -1.59 26.99 -21.59
N GLU A 62 -2.06 25.75 -21.73
CA GLU A 62 -2.35 25.12 -23.03
C GLU A 62 -3.51 25.84 -23.74
N GLN A 63 -4.56 26.21 -23.00
CA GLN A 63 -5.69 26.98 -23.53
C GLN A 63 -5.31 28.41 -23.96
N GLN A 64 -4.46 29.10 -23.20
CA GLN A 64 -3.97 30.43 -23.59
C GLN A 64 -3.12 30.38 -24.85
N THR A 65 -2.27 29.36 -24.98
CA THR A 65 -1.44 29.14 -26.17
C THR A 65 -2.29 28.84 -27.40
N ALA A 66 -3.31 27.98 -27.24
CA ALA A 66 -4.25 27.65 -28.31
C ALA A 66 -5.08 28.88 -28.76
N LYS A 67 -5.49 29.74 -27.82
CA LYS A 67 -6.19 31.00 -28.15
C LYS A 67 -5.29 31.98 -28.91
N LYS A 68 -4.05 32.17 -28.46
CA LYS A 68 -3.08 33.09 -29.07
C LYS A 68 -2.66 32.65 -30.48
N ALA A 69 -2.49 31.35 -30.70
CA ALA A 69 -2.19 30.82 -32.04
C ALA A 69 -3.33 31.08 -33.04
N LYS A 70 -4.58 30.98 -32.59
CA LYS A 70 -5.76 31.22 -33.43
C LYS A 70 -5.92 32.68 -33.83
N ASP A 71 -5.57 33.60 -32.92
CA ASP A 71 -5.59 35.05 -33.13
C ASP A 71 -4.57 35.47 -34.21
N LEU A 72 -3.37 34.89 -34.18
CA LEU A 72 -2.31 35.15 -35.18
C LEU A 72 -2.60 34.58 -36.58
N LEU A 73 -3.53 33.64 -36.69
CA LEU A 73 -3.96 33.04 -37.95
C LEU A 73 -5.15 33.78 -38.57
N SER A 74 -5.78 34.68 -37.81
CA SER A 74 -6.92 35.48 -38.25
C SER A 74 -6.56 36.91 -38.69
N ASP A 75 -5.31 37.33 -38.48
CA ASP A 75 -4.70 38.57 -38.99
C ASP A 75 -3.98 38.32 -40.32
#